data_AF-A0A699T0C3-F1
#
_entry.id   AF-A0A699T0C3-F1
#
_cell.length_a   1.000
_cell.length_b   1.000
_cell.length_c   1.000
_cell.angle_alpha   90.00
_cell.angle_beta   90.00
_cell.angle_gamma   90.00
#
_symmetry.space_group_name_H-M   'P 1'
#
loop_
_entity.id
_entity.type
_entity.pdbx_description
1 polymer ?
#
loop_
_entity_poly.entity_id
_entity_poly.type
_entity_poly.pdbx_seq_one_letter_code
_entity_poly.pdbx_strand_id
1 'polypeptide(L)'
;STAREVKRLDSVTRSPVYAQFGEALNGLSTIRAYKAYDRMAKINGNSMDNNIRFTLVNMSANRWLAIRLETVGGLMIWLTATFAVMQNGKARNQEAFASTMGKSSMLNALFRIVELESGRIIVDNCDIAKFGLTDLRKVLGIIPQAPVLFS
;
A
#
# COMPACT_ATOMS: atom_id res chain seq x y z
N SER A 1 -6.73 8.75 5.92
CA SER A 1 -6.76 9.55 7.16
C SER A 1 -5.60 9.30 8.12
N THR A 2 -4.88 8.18 8.03
CA THR A 2 -3.73 7.85 8.90
C THR A 2 -2.41 8.55 8.52
N ALA A 3 -2.11 8.69 7.23
CA ALA A 3 -0.87 9.31 6.75
C ALA A 3 -0.77 10.83 7.06
N ARG A 4 -1.90 11.54 7.04
CA ARG A 4 -1.96 12.95 7.45
C ARG A 4 -1.67 13.10 8.94
N GLU A 5 -2.16 12.16 9.74
CA GLU A 5 -1.99 12.21 11.20
C GLU A 5 -0.54 11.92 11.61
N VAL A 6 0.13 11.00 10.92
CA VAL A 6 1.58 10.78 11.09
C VAL A 6 2.39 12.05 10.76
N LYS A 7 2.05 12.74 9.66
CA LYS A 7 2.73 13.99 9.27
C LYS A 7 2.46 15.12 10.25
N ARG A 8 1.24 15.20 10.80
CA ARG A 8 0.89 16.14 11.86
C ARG A 8 1.70 15.86 13.12
N LEU A 9 1.77 14.61 13.57
CA LEU A 9 2.52 14.24 14.76
C LEU A 9 4.02 14.49 14.61
N ASP A 10 4.61 14.25 13.43
CA ASP A 10 6.00 14.61 13.12
C ASP A 10 6.25 16.12 13.23
N SER A 11 5.33 16.96 12.74
CA SER A 11 5.44 18.42 12.93
C SER A 11 5.30 18.86 14.39
N VAL A 12 4.40 18.22 15.14
CA VAL A 12 4.12 18.54 16.55
C VAL A 12 5.29 18.19 17.45
N THR A 13 6.00 17.09 17.16
CA THR A 13 7.16 16.69 17.96
C THR A 13 8.43 17.48 17.61
N ARG A 14 8.54 18.03 16.39
CA ARG A 14 9.75 18.77 15.95
C ARG A 14 9.75 20.24 16.34
N SER A 15 8.58 20.86 16.41
CA SER A 15 8.41 22.28 16.76
C SER A 15 9.03 22.69 18.12
N PRO A 16 8.87 21.92 19.23
CA PRO A 16 9.44 22.29 20.53
C PRO A 16 10.97 22.32 20.54
N VAL A 17 11.61 21.42 19.78
CA VAL A 17 13.07 21.36 19.67
C VAL A 17 13.60 22.62 19.01
N TYR A 18 12.99 23.04 17.88
CA TYR A 18 13.40 24.28 17.21
C TYR A 18 13.12 25.54 18.04
N ALA A 19 11.99 25.57 18.74
CA ALA A 19 11.64 26.69 19.62
C ALA A 19 12.66 26.84 20.76
N GLN A 20 13.06 25.75 21.42
CA GLN A 20 14.08 25.77 22.47
C GLN A 20 15.46 26.17 21.96
N PHE A 21 15.83 25.75 20.75
CA PHE A 21 17.08 26.21 20.13
C PHE A 21 17.06 27.73 19.89
N GLY A 22 15.95 28.28 19.40
CA GLY A 22 15.78 29.72 19.22
C GLY A 22 15.84 30.49 20.54
N GLU A 23 15.19 29.99 21.58
CA GLU A 23 15.19 30.59 22.91
C GLU A 23 16.59 30.55 23.57
N ALA A 24 17.32 29.44 23.41
CA ALA A 24 18.69 29.31 23.91
C ALA A 24 19.68 30.26 23.20
N LEU A 25 19.52 30.49 21.89
CA LEU A 25 20.35 31.43 21.13
C LEU A 25 20.10 32.87 21.56
N ASN A 26 18.83 33.27 21.70
CA ASN A 26 18.45 34.61 22.15
C ASN A 26 18.84 34.86 23.63
N GLY A 27 18.80 33.83 24.48
CA GLY A 27 19.15 33.89 25.89
C GLY A 27 20.60 33.56 26.24
N LEU A 28 21.49 33.41 25.25
CA LEU A 28 22.82 32.83 25.43
C LEU A 28 23.69 33.61 26.45
N SER A 29 23.63 34.93 26.43
CA SER A 29 24.36 35.80 27.38
C SER A 29 23.93 35.54 28.82
N THR A 30 22.62 35.37 29.05
CA THR A 30 22.03 35.07 30.36
C THR A 30 22.42 33.67 30.83
N ILE A 31 22.35 32.67 29.94
CA ILE A 31 22.74 31.28 30.27
C ILE A 31 24.20 31.21 30.69
N ARG A 32 25.08 31.95 30.00
CA ARG A 32 26.51 32.04 30.34
C ARG A 32 26.74 32.75 31.66
N ALA A 33 26.05 33.87 31.91
CA ALA A 33 26.15 34.63 33.15
C ALA A 33 25.77 33.80 34.39
N TYR A 34 24.72 32.99 34.29
CA TYR A 34 24.26 32.10 35.37
C TYR A 34 24.91 30.70 35.37
N LYS A 35 25.81 30.40 34.42
CA LYS A 35 26.40 29.06 34.20
C LYS A 35 25.36 27.93 34.15
N ALA A 36 24.19 28.19 33.57
CA ALA A 36 23.04 27.29 33.61
C ALA A 36 23.02 26.20 32.50
N TYR A 37 24.19 25.82 31.99
CA TYR A 37 24.32 24.93 30.82
C TYR A 37 23.66 23.56 31.05
N ASP A 38 23.92 22.92 32.20
CA ASP A 38 23.38 21.59 32.50
C ASP A 38 21.86 21.57 32.60
N ARG A 39 21.27 22.63 33.16
CA ARG A 39 19.82 22.79 33.25
C ARG A 39 19.21 22.88 31.86
N MET A 40 19.79 23.72 30.99
CA MET A 40 19.28 23.91 29.63
C MET A 40 19.50 22.66 28.76
N ALA A 41 20.62 21.96 28.95
CA ALA A 41 20.91 20.69 28.29
C ALA A 41 19.90 19.60 28.70
N LYS A 42 19.55 19.50 30.00
CA LYS A 42 18.53 18.55 30.48
C LYS A 42 17.14 18.86 29.92
N ILE A 43 16.77 20.14 29.85
CA ILE A 43 15.49 20.59 29.28
C ILE A 43 15.41 20.24 27.79
N ASN A 44 16.47 20.50 27.02
CA ASN A 44 16.55 20.15 25.61
C ASN A 44 16.58 18.63 25.39
N GLY A 45 17.30 17.89 26.23
CA GLY A 45 17.35 16.44 26.20
C GLY A 45 15.98 15.80 26.34
N ASN A 46 15.15 16.27 27.27
CA ASN A 46 13.78 15.77 27.43
C ASN A 46 12.90 16.04 26.21
N SER A 47 13.00 17.23 25.60
CA SER A 47 12.27 17.57 24.37
C SER A 47 12.70 16.70 23.19
N MET A 48 14.01 16.45 23.08
CA MET A 48 14.60 15.61 22.04
C MET A 48 14.24 14.13 22.22
N ASP A 49 14.26 13.60 23.45
CA ASP A 49 13.83 12.23 23.75
C ASP A 49 12.38 11.98 23.36
N ASN A 50 11.49 12.94 23.61
CA ASN A 50 10.08 12.82 23.22
C ASN A 50 9.92 12.80 21.69
N ASN A 51 10.72 13.59 20.97
CA ASN A 51 10.76 13.57 19.50
C ASN A 51 11.28 12.23 18.94
N ILE A 52 12.38 11.73 19.51
CA ILE A 52 13.02 10.48 19.07
C ILE A 52 12.08 9.29 19.30
N ARG A 53 11.41 9.22 20.45
CA ARG A 53 10.42 8.16 20.76
C ARG A 53 9.34 8.06 19.68
N PHE A 54 8.78 9.20 19.26
CA PHE A 54 7.75 9.21 18.23
C PHE A 54 8.30 8.77 16.86
N THR A 55 9.47 9.28 16.49
CA THR A 55 10.13 8.95 15.22
C THR A 55 10.47 7.45 15.14
N LEU A 56 10.96 6.86 16.22
CA LEU A 56 11.27 5.42 16.29
C LEU A 56 10.02 4.55 16.14
N VAL A 57 8.91 4.92 16.78
CA VAL A 57 7.63 4.20 16.63
C VAL A 57 7.17 4.24 15.18
N ASN A 58 7.22 5.41 14.53
CA ASN A 58 6.84 5.54 13.13
C ASN A 58 7.76 4.72 12.19
N MET A 59 9.09 4.76 12.42
CA MET A 59 10.04 3.92 11.68
C MET A 59 9.76 2.42 11.86
N SER A 60 9.46 1.99 13.08
CA SER A 60 9.14 0.59 13.38
C SER A 60 7.84 0.12 12.71
N ALA A 61 6.81 0.99 12.66
CA ALA A 61 5.55 0.70 11.99
C ALA A 61 5.74 0.53 10.47
N ASN A 62 6.54 1.40 9.85
CA ASN A 62 6.88 1.27 8.43
C ASN A 62 7.68 -0.02 8.15
N ARG A 63 8.62 -0.39 9.03
CA ARG A 63 9.38 -1.64 8.91
C ARG A 63 8.48 -2.87 9.02
N TRP A 64 7.54 -2.86 9.96
CA TRP A 64 6.57 -3.95 10.12
C TRP A 64 5.68 -4.13 8.88
N LEU A 65 5.22 -3.03 8.29
CA LEU A 65 4.46 -3.06 7.04
C LEU A 65 5.30 -3.63 5.89
N ALA A 66 6.57 -3.22 5.79
CA ALA A 66 7.50 -3.73 4.78
C ALA A 66 7.67 -5.26 4.90
N ILE A 67 7.91 -5.78 6.10
CA ILE A 67 8.03 -7.23 6.35
C ILE A 67 6.77 -7.96 5.88
N ARG A 68 5.57 -7.44 6.17
CA ARG A 68 4.33 -8.05 5.68
C ARG A 68 4.25 -8.08 4.15
N LEU A 69 4.58 -6.98 3.48
CA LEU A 69 4.56 -6.93 2.02
C LEU A 69 5.59 -7.88 1.40
N GLU A 70 6.79 -7.96 1.97
CA GLU A 70 7.83 -8.90 1.57
C GLU A 70 7.38 -10.35 1.74
N THR A 71 6.67 -10.70 2.82
CA THR A 71 6.15 -12.06 3.00
C THR A 71 5.10 -12.43 1.95
N VAL A 72 4.22 -11.50 1.55
CA VAL A 72 3.22 -11.75 0.50
C VAL A 72 3.89 -11.87 -0.87
N GLY A 73 4.87 -11.00 -1.17
CA GLY A 73 5.66 -11.07 -2.41
C GLY A 73 6.45 -12.37 -2.51
N GLY A 74 7.11 -12.78 -1.42
CA GLY A 74 7.82 -14.05 -1.33
C GLY A 74 6.92 -15.25 -1.55
N LEU A 75 5.71 -15.23 -0.98
CA LEU A 75 4.70 -16.28 -1.21
C LEU A 75 4.25 -16.34 -2.68
N MET A 76 4.04 -15.20 -3.34
CA MET A 76 3.70 -15.15 -4.76
C MET A 76 4.82 -15.72 -5.65
N ILE A 77 6.07 -15.37 -5.37
CA ILE A 77 7.25 -15.90 -6.09
C ILE A 77 7.36 -17.41 -5.88
N TRP A 78 7.21 -17.87 -4.63
CA TRP A 78 7.27 -19.30 -4.30
C TRP A 78 6.17 -20.11 -5.01
N LEU A 79 4.94 -19.59 -5.05
CA LEU A 79 3.85 -20.19 -5.81
C LEU A 79 4.17 -20.24 -7.30
N THR A 80 4.65 -19.13 -7.87
CA THR A 80 5.03 -19.06 -9.29
C THR A 80 6.09 -20.09 -9.65
N ALA A 81 7.14 -20.21 -8.83
CA ALA A 81 8.19 -21.20 -9.01
C ALA A 81 7.67 -22.64 -8.90
N THR A 82 6.82 -22.91 -7.90
CA THR A 82 6.19 -24.23 -7.71
C THR A 82 5.32 -24.61 -8.91
N PHE A 83 4.51 -23.68 -9.42
CA PHE A 83 3.69 -23.90 -10.61
C PHE A 83 4.54 -24.12 -11.87
N ALA A 84 5.62 -23.36 -12.05
CA ALA A 84 6.53 -23.55 -13.19
C ALA A 84 7.18 -24.94 -13.19
N VAL A 85 7.59 -25.44 -12.02
CA VAL A 85 8.15 -26.80 -11.88
C VAL A 85 7.08 -27.87 -12.12
N MET A 86 5.87 -27.70 -11.59
CA MET A 86 4.76 -28.63 -11.82
C MET A 86 4.32 -28.67 -13.29
N GLN A 87 4.36 -27.55 -14.01
CA GLN A 87 4.06 -27.48 -15.44
C GLN A 87 5.06 -28.30 -16.27
N ASN A 88 6.36 -28.24 -15.93
CA ASN A 88 7.38 -29.08 -16.56
C ASN A 88 7.14 -30.58 -16.34
N GLY A 89 6.55 -30.98 -15.21
CA GLY A 89 6.22 -32.39 -14.92
C GLY A 89 4.85 -32.87 -15.45
N LYS A 90 3.94 -31.97 -15.84
CA LYS A 90 2.54 -32.29 -16.19
C LYS A 90 2.05 -31.47 -17.39
N ALA A 91 2.74 -31.53 -18.53
CA ALA A 91 2.26 -31.02 -19.83
C ALA A 91 0.90 -31.61 -20.31
N ARG A 92 0.23 -32.43 -19.50
CA ARG A 92 -1.07 -33.08 -19.79
C ARG A 92 -2.24 -32.59 -18.92
N ASN A 93 -2.04 -31.67 -17.96
CA ASN A 93 -3.11 -31.23 -17.01
C ASN A 93 -3.37 -29.71 -17.01
N GLN A 94 -3.16 -29.03 -18.14
CA GLN A 94 -3.43 -27.58 -18.33
C GLN A 94 -4.92 -27.23 -18.12
N GLU A 95 -5.83 -28.17 -18.40
CA GLU A 95 -7.27 -27.92 -18.47
C GLU A 95 -7.93 -27.68 -17.10
N ALA A 96 -7.44 -28.33 -16.03
CA ALA A 96 -8.05 -28.22 -14.70
C ALA A 96 -7.76 -26.87 -14.03
N PHE A 97 -6.60 -26.26 -14.28
CA PHE A 97 -6.23 -24.97 -13.72
C PHE A 97 -6.75 -23.79 -14.57
N ALA A 98 -6.79 -23.95 -15.90
CA ALA A 98 -7.49 -23.04 -16.80
C ALA A 98 -8.98 -22.88 -16.41
N SER A 99 -9.63 -23.92 -15.88
CA SER A 99 -11.01 -23.82 -15.40
C SER A 99 -11.18 -22.89 -14.19
N THR A 100 -10.23 -22.87 -13.25
CA THR A 100 -10.37 -22.08 -12.01
C THR A 100 -9.91 -20.64 -12.20
N MET A 101 -8.78 -20.41 -12.87
CA MET A 101 -8.32 -19.05 -13.20
C MET A 101 -9.11 -18.46 -14.37
N GLY A 102 -9.52 -19.28 -15.34
CA GLY A 102 -10.21 -18.84 -16.54
C GLY A 102 -11.66 -18.45 -16.32
N LYS A 103 -12.42 -19.07 -15.40
CA LYS A 103 -13.83 -18.67 -15.17
C LYS A 103 -13.96 -17.20 -14.75
N SER A 104 -13.20 -16.80 -13.73
CA SER A 104 -13.21 -15.41 -13.24
C SER A 104 -12.48 -14.45 -14.19
N SER A 105 -11.36 -14.89 -14.77
CA SER A 105 -10.59 -14.06 -15.71
C SER A 105 -11.35 -13.83 -17.04
N MET A 106 -12.12 -14.80 -17.51
CA MET A 106 -12.92 -14.69 -18.73
C MET A 106 -14.14 -13.78 -18.53
N LEU A 107 -14.78 -13.83 -17.36
CA LEU A 107 -15.82 -12.86 -17.01
C LEU A 107 -15.25 -11.42 -16.99
N ASN A 108 -14.09 -11.21 -16.36
CA ASN A 108 -13.46 -9.89 -16.34
C ASN A 108 -13.06 -9.39 -17.74
N ALA A 109 -12.60 -10.29 -18.62
CA ALA A 109 -12.27 -9.97 -19.99
C ALA A 109 -13.51 -9.65 -20.85
N LEU A 110 -14.59 -10.43 -20.69
CA LEU A 110 -15.85 -10.23 -21.43
C LEU A 110 -16.56 -8.93 -21.04
N PHE A 111 -16.54 -8.57 -19.76
CA PHE A 111 -17.09 -7.31 -19.25
C PHE A 111 -16.14 -6.11 -19.41
N ARG A 112 -14.96 -6.37 -19.99
CA ARG A 112 -13.88 -5.40 -20.15
C ARG A 112 -13.64 -4.63 -18.85
N ILE A 113 -13.57 -5.39 -17.74
CA ILE A 113 -13.16 -4.91 -16.41
C ILE A 113 -11.65 -4.77 -16.35
N VAL A 114 -10.95 -5.63 -17.10
CA VAL A 114 -9.50 -5.58 -17.36
C VAL A 114 -9.30 -5.45 -18.87
N GLU A 115 -8.39 -4.58 -19.31
CA GLU A 115 -8.05 -4.46 -20.73
C GLU A 115 -7.28 -5.69 -21.20
N LEU A 116 -7.57 -6.13 -22.42
CA LEU A 116 -6.91 -7.27 -23.04
C LEU A 116 -5.49 -6.86 -23.44
N GLU A 117 -4.46 -7.57 -22.96
CA GLU A 117 -3.08 -7.32 -23.39
C GLU A 117 -2.81 -7.80 -24.83
N SER A 118 -3.54 -8.80 -25.31
CA SER A 118 -3.45 -9.33 -26.67
C SER A 118 -4.72 -10.08 -27.08
N GLY A 119 -5.02 -10.08 -28.38
CA GLY A 119 -6.19 -10.75 -28.96
C GLY A 119 -7.42 -9.85 -29.15
N ARG A 120 -8.53 -10.45 -29.57
CA ARG A 120 -9.83 -9.77 -29.76
C ARG A 120 -10.98 -10.69 -29.36
N ILE A 121 -12.03 -10.13 -28.76
CA ILE A 121 -13.24 -10.87 -28.41
C ILE A 121 -14.35 -10.41 -29.36
N ILE A 122 -14.93 -11.36 -30.09
CA ILE A 122 -15.98 -11.10 -31.07
C ILE A 122 -17.30 -11.66 -30.52
N VAL A 123 -18.33 -10.82 -30.50
CA VAL A 123 -19.72 -11.20 -30.18
C VAL A 123 -20.56 -10.84 -31.40
N ASP A 124 -21.32 -11.81 -31.94
CA ASP A 124 -22.16 -11.63 -33.14
C ASP A 124 -21.42 -11.02 -34.34
N ASN A 125 -20.20 -11.52 -34.59
CA ASN A 125 -19.31 -11.06 -35.66
C ASN A 125 -18.84 -9.59 -35.52
N CYS A 126 -19.11 -8.94 -34.39
CA CYS A 126 -18.65 -7.60 -34.06
C CYS A 126 -17.64 -7.63 -32.90
N ASP A 127 -16.57 -6.84 -33.01
CA ASP A 127 -15.53 -6.74 -31.98
C ASP A 127 -16.02 -5.89 -30.80
N ILE A 128 -15.98 -6.43 -29.58
CA ILE A 128 -16.41 -5.72 -28.36
C ILE A 128 -15.56 -4.49 -28.06
N ALA A 129 -14.32 -4.42 -28.58
CA ALA A 129 -13.45 -3.26 -28.40
C ALA A 129 -14.03 -1.99 -29.03
N LYS A 130 -14.88 -2.14 -30.05
CA LYS A 130 -15.52 -1.03 -30.78
C LYS A 130 -16.75 -0.45 -30.09
N PHE A 131 -17.30 -1.14 -29.09
CA PHE A 131 -18.47 -0.69 -28.33
C PHE A 131 -18.06 0.08 -27.06
N GLY A 132 -18.89 1.03 -26.65
CA GLY A 132 -18.74 1.74 -25.38
C GLY A 132 -18.95 0.82 -24.18
N LEU A 133 -18.18 1.02 -23.11
CA LEU A 133 -18.23 0.17 -21.89
C LEU A 133 -19.64 0.11 -21.28
N THR A 134 -20.34 1.24 -21.25
CA THR A 134 -21.69 1.34 -20.68
C THR A 134 -22.72 0.59 -21.51
N ASP A 135 -22.60 0.62 -22.84
CA ASP A 135 -23.53 -0.04 -23.75
C ASP A 135 -23.30 -1.56 -23.75
N LEU A 136 -22.04 -1.98 -23.73
CA LEU A 136 -21.67 -3.40 -23.60
C LEU A 136 -22.21 -4.01 -22.29
N ARG A 137 -22.06 -3.29 -21.16
CA ARG A 137 -22.50 -3.77 -19.83
C ARG A 137 -24.01 -3.72 -19.61
N LYS A 138 -24.76 -2.96 -20.43
CA LYS A 138 -26.23 -2.95 -20.38
C LYS A 138 -26.84 -4.17 -21.07
N VAL A 139 -26.20 -4.66 -22.13
CA VAL A 139 -26.69 -5.80 -22.92
C VAL A 139 -26.28 -7.14 -22.27
N LEU A 140 -25.16 -7.16 -21.56
CA LEU A 140 -24.64 -8.37 -20.91
C LEU A 140 -25.08 -8.43 -19.43
N GLY A 141 -26.06 -9.28 -19.12
CA GLY A 141 -26.48 -9.57 -17.75
C GLY A 141 -25.69 -10.74 -17.15
N ILE A 142 -25.22 -10.59 -15.90
CA ILE A 142 -24.58 -11.68 -15.12
C ILE A 142 -25.49 -12.05 -13.96
N ILE A 143 -25.63 -13.35 -13.69
CA ILE A 143 -26.12 -13.85 -12.41
C ILE A 143 -24.91 -14.13 -11.52
N PRO A 144 -24.70 -13.37 -10.42
CA PRO A 144 -23.55 -13.59 -9.55
C PRO A 144 -23.65 -14.96 -8.87
N GLN A 145 -22.51 -15.65 -8.73
CA GLN A 145 -22.42 -16.98 -8.09
C GLN A 145 -22.74 -16.94 -6.58
N ALA A 146 -22.67 -15.76 -5.95
CA ALA A 146 -23.14 -15.49 -4.61
C ALA A 146 -24.11 -14.30 -4.65
N PRO A 147 -25.35 -14.44 -4.17
CA PRO A 147 -26.32 -13.34 -4.19
C PRO A 147 -25.92 -12.26 -3.19
N VAL A 148 -25.86 -11.02 -3.65
CA VAL A 148 -25.72 -9.83 -2.79
C VAL A 148 -27.00 -9.01 -2.96
N LEU A 149 -27.79 -8.91 -1.89
CA LEU A 149 -28.97 -8.05 -1.83
C LEU A 149 -28.54 -6.68 -1.29
N PHE A 150 -28.82 -5.62 -2.03
CA PHE A 150 -28.69 -4.25 -1.53
C PHE A 150 -29.94 -3.95 -0.70
N SER A 151 -29.73 -3.53 0.57
CA SER A 151 -30.79 -3.03 1.46
C SER A 151 -31.19 -1.61 1.13
#